data_AF-A0A550CV26-F1
#
_entry.id   AF-A0A550CV26-F1
#
_cell.length_a   1.000
_cell.length_b   1.000
_cell.length_c   1.000
_cell.angle_alpha   90.00
_cell.angle_beta   90.00
_cell.angle_gamma   90.00
#
_symmetry.space_group_name_H-M   'P 1'
#
loop_
_entity.id
_entity.type
_entity.pdbx_description
1 polymer ?
#
loop_
_entity_poly.entity_id
_entity_poly.type
_entity_poly.pdbx_seq_one_letter_code
_entity_poly.pdbx_strand_id
1 'polypeptide(L)'
;MSSPTFVASDPQSVSDYCTKMRGLQAASWQSPLGAGMPFLLQFTCTRSEPSDDDMQCVRRSPPQLPYGETCEYALSRPLQVGHDCNSQVWVASHTGQDYADVVLKFIAPSGLPLPSEDPDMTAVYVEFGEYRYPEDVINRQVSAYLALAKFQGSTLPYFFGVQQAVMPWGEEASVLALEYLPGPPLSAVKDAVDSDPLTSKYRNFESYLALAQSAFTTLRAAHRLHIYHRDLRERNVLVDETNDFAVIIDWHNDPRTIDVHEIEAQGDLYDIGCTFLRCDMHHEEMKKMYRRAYLDVFSCVYPYELEDGR
;
A
#
# COMPACT_ATOMS: atom_id res chain seq x y z
N MET A 1 7.34 0.30 24.53
CA MET A 1 6.00 -0.02 24.02
C MET A 1 5.04 0.84 24.81
N SER A 2 4.26 1.67 24.11
CA SER A 2 3.07 2.33 24.66
C SER A 2 2.14 1.29 25.28
N SER A 3 1.34 1.70 26.27
CA SER A 3 0.27 0.84 26.77
C SER A 3 -0.82 0.69 25.70
N PRO A 4 -1.42 -0.50 25.54
CA PRO A 4 -2.46 -0.71 24.54
C PRO A 4 -3.66 0.20 24.81
N THR A 5 -4.37 0.58 23.74
CA THR A 5 -5.52 1.51 23.80
C THR A 5 -6.70 0.96 24.58
N PHE A 6 -6.77 -0.37 24.78
CA PHE A 6 -7.72 -1.08 25.64
C PHE A 6 -7.09 -2.41 26.11
N VAL A 7 -7.70 -3.06 27.10
CA VAL A 7 -7.26 -4.38 27.60
C VAL A 7 -8.10 -5.47 26.95
N ALA A 8 -7.52 -6.26 26.04
CA ALA A 8 -8.26 -7.27 25.25
C ALA A 8 -8.96 -8.36 26.06
N SER A 9 -8.47 -8.67 27.26
CA SER A 9 -9.08 -9.65 28.17
C SER A 9 -10.12 -9.04 29.12
N ASP A 10 -10.39 -7.74 29.03
CA ASP A 10 -11.39 -7.05 29.84
C ASP A 10 -12.56 -6.62 28.93
N PRO A 11 -13.72 -7.30 29.03
CA PRO A 11 -14.87 -7.01 28.19
C PRO A 11 -15.38 -5.58 28.33
N GLN A 12 -15.27 -4.97 29.52
CA GLN A 12 -15.70 -3.58 29.71
C GLN A 12 -14.75 -2.63 28.98
N SER A 13 -13.43 -2.87 29.07
CA SER A 13 -12.43 -2.09 28.35
C SER A 13 -12.64 -2.15 26.83
N VAL A 14 -12.94 -3.33 26.29
CA VAL A 14 -13.27 -3.53 24.87
C VAL A 14 -14.56 -2.78 24.49
N SER A 15 -15.62 -2.90 25.28
CA SER A 15 -16.90 -2.23 25.02
C SER A 15 -16.78 -0.70 25.06
N ASP A 16 -16.04 -0.16 26.03
CA ASP A 16 -15.78 1.28 26.15
C ASP A 16 -15.00 1.79 24.92
N TYR A 17 -13.99 1.03 24.48
CA TYR A 17 -13.25 1.34 23.27
C TYR A 17 -14.15 1.34 22.02
N CYS A 18 -14.95 0.29 21.82
CA CYS A 18 -15.88 0.20 20.68
C CYS A 18 -16.90 1.35 20.68
N THR A 19 -17.48 1.67 21.84
CA THR A 19 -18.38 2.81 22.01
C THR A 19 -17.71 4.13 21.63
N LYS A 20 -16.47 4.36 22.11
CA LYS A 20 -15.69 5.55 21.76
C LYS A 20 -15.40 5.63 20.27
N MET A 21 -14.94 4.53 19.66
CA MET A 21 -14.59 4.50 18.23
C MET A 21 -15.80 4.75 17.34
N ARG A 22 -16.97 4.15 17.66
CA ARG A 22 -18.22 4.44 16.93
C ARG A 22 -18.63 5.91 17.04
N GLY A 23 -18.46 6.52 18.21
CA GLY A 23 -18.73 7.95 18.42
C GLY A 23 -17.83 8.84 17.54
N LEU A 24 -16.53 8.54 17.49
CA LEU A 24 -15.57 9.25 16.64
C LEU A 24 -15.84 9.03 15.16
N GLN A 25 -16.19 7.80 14.76
CA GLN A 25 -16.57 7.48 13.39
C GLN A 25 -17.81 8.29 12.95
N ALA A 26 -18.83 8.37 13.80
CA ALA A 26 -20.01 9.20 13.53
C ALA A 26 -19.67 10.69 13.44
N ALA A 27 -18.76 11.19 14.28
CA ALA A 27 -18.28 12.57 14.23
C ALA A 27 -17.48 12.86 12.95
N SER A 28 -16.70 11.88 12.46
CA SER A 28 -15.95 12.02 11.20
C SER A 28 -16.86 12.31 10.00
N TRP A 29 -18.10 11.80 10.02
CA TRP A 29 -19.09 12.08 8.97
C TRP A 29 -19.64 13.50 9.02
N GLN A 30 -19.63 14.12 10.20
CA GLN A 30 -20.09 15.50 10.39
C GLN A 30 -18.99 16.51 10.06
N SER A 31 -17.73 16.09 10.08
CA SER A 31 -16.57 16.94 9.83
C SER A 31 -15.49 16.18 9.03
N PRO A 32 -15.79 15.76 7.79
CA PRO A 32 -14.84 14.98 7.00
C PRO A 32 -13.62 15.81 6.61
N LEU A 33 -12.54 15.12 6.25
CA LEU A 33 -11.43 15.77 5.55
C LEU A 33 -11.94 16.41 4.24
N GLY A 34 -11.35 17.54 3.87
CA GLY A 34 -11.75 18.29 2.68
C GLY A 34 -10.57 18.99 2.03
N ALA A 35 -10.72 19.31 0.74
CA ALA A 35 -9.75 20.10 0.01
C ALA A 35 -9.54 21.48 0.67
N GLY A 36 -8.30 21.97 0.66
CA GLY A 36 -7.86 23.18 1.32
C GLY A 36 -7.49 23.01 2.80
N MET A 37 -7.73 21.84 3.40
CA MET A 37 -7.41 21.63 4.81
C MET A 37 -5.90 21.52 5.03
N PRO A 38 -5.30 22.37 5.90
CA PRO A 38 -3.86 22.39 6.10
C PRO A 38 -3.40 21.36 7.13
N PHE A 39 -2.22 20.80 6.90
CA PHE A 39 -1.48 19.98 7.84
C PHE A 39 -0.02 20.46 7.91
N LEU A 40 0.50 20.58 9.11
CA LEU A 40 1.93 20.82 9.32
C LEU A 40 2.68 19.50 9.19
N LEU A 41 3.61 19.45 8.25
CA LEU A 41 4.39 18.26 7.94
C LEU A 41 5.88 18.52 8.10
N GLN A 42 6.59 17.55 8.67
CA GLN A 42 8.05 17.50 8.68
C GLN A 42 8.50 16.24 7.95
N PHE A 43 9.20 16.42 6.83
CA PHE A 43 9.70 15.31 6.03
C PHE A 43 11.11 14.91 6.44
N THR A 44 11.34 13.60 6.50
CA THR A 44 12.67 13.04 6.71
C THR A 44 13.23 12.52 5.39
N CYS A 45 14.48 12.86 5.10
CA CYS A 45 15.19 12.28 3.97
C CYS A 45 15.89 11.01 4.43
N THR A 46 15.24 9.86 4.28
CA THR A 46 15.91 8.55 4.46
C THR A 46 16.64 8.20 3.18
N ARG A 47 17.70 8.95 2.85
CA ARG A 47 18.55 8.60 1.71
C ARG A 47 19.42 7.41 2.14
N SER A 48 18.98 6.21 1.80
CA SER A 48 19.88 5.06 1.80
C SER A 48 20.96 5.33 0.77
N GLU A 49 22.21 5.46 1.19
CA GLU A 49 23.30 5.51 0.23
C GLU A 49 23.23 4.26 -0.66
N PRO A 50 23.34 4.40 -1.99
CA PRO A 50 23.33 3.25 -2.87
C PRO A 50 24.45 2.30 -2.44
N SER A 51 24.10 1.05 -2.17
CA SER A 51 25.10 0.00 -1.99
C SER A 51 25.85 -0.19 -3.32
N ASP A 52 27.13 -0.53 -3.30
CA ASP A 52 27.88 -0.85 -4.54
C ASP A 52 27.26 -2.03 -5.32
N ASP A 53 26.45 -2.86 -4.65
CA ASP A 53 25.71 -3.99 -5.24
C ASP A 53 24.39 -3.56 -5.93
N ASP A 54 24.03 -2.27 -5.86
CA ASP A 54 22.76 -1.70 -6.32
C ASP A 54 22.83 -1.14 -7.76
N MET A 55 23.93 -1.42 -8.46
CA MET A 55 24.34 -0.87 -9.77
C MET A 55 23.35 -1.03 -10.93
N GLN A 56 22.18 -1.63 -10.74
CA GLN A 56 21.24 -1.94 -11.82
C GLN A 56 19.82 -1.40 -11.63
N CYS A 57 19.45 -0.83 -10.48
CA CYS A 57 18.10 -0.32 -10.30
C CYS A 57 18.03 1.17 -10.69
N VAL A 58 17.42 1.48 -11.84
CA VAL A 58 17.09 2.87 -12.19
C VAL A 58 16.13 3.40 -11.12
N ARG A 59 16.52 4.47 -10.42
CA ARG A 59 15.67 5.15 -9.44
C ARG A 59 15.34 6.55 -9.94
N ARG A 60 14.09 6.95 -9.76
CA ARG A 60 13.66 8.35 -9.83
C ARG A 60 14.49 9.17 -8.85
N SER A 61 14.67 10.46 -9.15
CA SER A 61 15.25 11.36 -8.15
C SER A 61 14.24 11.59 -7.02
N PRO A 62 14.67 11.68 -5.76
CA PRO A 62 13.79 12.08 -4.67
C PRO A 62 13.10 13.41 -5.01
N PRO A 63 11.80 13.55 -4.71
CA PRO A 63 11.09 14.80 -4.98
C PRO A 63 11.67 15.94 -4.14
N GLN A 64 11.56 17.16 -4.69
CA GLN A 64 11.96 18.37 -4.01
C GLN A 64 10.97 18.69 -2.89
N LEU A 65 11.40 18.49 -1.64
CA LEU A 65 10.64 18.72 -0.42
C LEU A 65 11.47 19.55 0.58
N PRO A 66 10.83 20.25 1.53
CA PRO A 66 11.51 20.97 2.61
C PRO A 66 12.02 20.00 3.69
N TYR A 67 13.02 19.18 3.35
CA TYR A 67 13.56 18.16 4.27
C TYR A 67 14.15 18.79 5.53
N GLY A 68 13.76 18.27 6.69
CA GLY A 68 14.21 18.76 8.00
C GLY A 68 13.45 19.99 8.52
N GLU A 69 12.62 20.63 7.70
CA GLU A 69 11.80 21.79 8.08
C GLU A 69 10.33 21.39 8.24
N THR A 70 9.61 22.10 9.12
CA THR A 70 8.15 21.99 9.23
C THR A 70 7.52 22.94 8.22
N CYS A 71 6.63 22.42 7.38
CA CYS A 71 5.96 23.14 6.31
C CYS A 71 4.46 22.82 6.30
N GLU A 72 3.65 23.75 5.78
CA GLU A 72 2.21 23.54 5.67
C GLU A 72 1.84 22.98 4.30
N TYR A 73 1.16 21.85 4.28
CA TYR A 73 0.59 21.25 3.07
C TYR A 73 -0.93 21.23 3.19
N ALA A 74 -1.61 21.67 2.14
CA ALA A 74 -3.07 21.65 2.08
C ALA A 74 -3.55 20.45 1.25
N LEU A 75 -4.58 19.75 1.73
CA LEU A 75 -5.21 18.68 0.96
C LEU A 75 -5.74 19.23 -0.37
N SER A 76 -5.42 18.62 -1.50
CA SER A 76 -5.86 19.08 -2.81
C SER A 76 -7.01 18.23 -3.34
N ARG A 77 -6.83 16.90 -3.39
CA ARG A 77 -7.86 15.97 -3.88
C ARG A 77 -7.79 14.61 -3.18
N PRO A 78 -8.94 13.94 -2.99
CA PRO A 78 -8.95 12.59 -2.45
C PRO A 78 -8.45 11.57 -3.48
N LEU A 79 -7.75 10.55 -3.01
CA LEU A 79 -7.40 9.33 -3.75
C LEU A 79 -8.24 8.14 -3.28
N GLN A 80 -8.48 8.07 -1.97
CA GLN A 80 -9.31 7.04 -1.34
C GLN A 80 -10.03 7.66 -0.14
N VAL A 81 -11.35 7.71 -0.19
CA VAL A 81 -12.21 8.18 0.90
C VAL A 81 -13.49 7.36 0.90
N GLY A 82 -14.14 7.24 2.06
CA GLY A 82 -15.39 6.51 2.19
C GLY A 82 -15.47 5.68 3.46
N HIS A 83 -16.63 5.09 3.69
CA HIS A 83 -16.92 4.26 4.87
C HIS A 83 -16.31 2.87 4.78
N ASP A 84 -16.10 2.36 3.56
CA ASP A 84 -15.51 1.03 3.32
C ASP A 84 -13.98 1.05 3.31
N CYS A 85 -13.37 2.17 3.69
CA CYS A 85 -11.93 2.37 3.64
C CYS A 85 -11.34 2.43 5.05
N ASN A 86 -10.37 1.55 5.34
CA ASN A 86 -9.64 1.55 6.62
C ASN A 86 -8.70 2.76 6.80
N SER A 87 -8.57 3.60 5.77
CA SER A 87 -7.75 4.81 5.78
C SER A 87 -8.25 5.77 4.72
N GLN A 88 -8.03 7.08 4.96
CA GLN A 88 -8.27 8.11 3.97
C GLN A 88 -6.95 8.49 3.31
N VAL A 89 -6.90 8.53 1.99
CA VAL A 89 -5.71 8.85 1.20
C VAL A 89 -5.98 10.09 0.38
N TRP A 90 -5.10 11.09 0.50
CA TRP A 90 -5.24 12.38 -0.16
C TRP A 90 -3.94 12.79 -0.82
N VAL A 91 -4.03 13.50 -1.94
CA VAL A 91 -2.93 14.32 -2.43
C VAL A 91 -2.93 15.61 -1.61
N ALA A 92 -1.74 16.08 -1.24
CA ALA A 92 -1.55 17.36 -0.59
C ALA A 92 -0.47 18.17 -1.32
N SER A 93 -0.67 19.48 -1.38
CA SER A 93 0.16 20.42 -2.13
C SER A 93 0.61 21.56 -1.22
N HIS A 94 1.81 22.07 -1.45
CA HIS A 94 2.34 23.23 -0.74
C HIS A 94 1.89 24.53 -1.44
N THR A 95 1.49 25.55 -0.68
CA THR A 95 0.82 26.75 -1.22
C THR A 95 1.76 27.90 -1.61
N GLY A 96 3.07 27.81 -1.33
CA GLY A 96 3.99 28.95 -1.50
C GLY A 96 5.28 28.72 -2.29
N GLN A 97 5.64 27.47 -2.59
CA GLN A 97 6.91 27.12 -3.27
C GLN A 97 6.66 25.96 -4.24
N ASP A 98 7.52 25.82 -5.25
CA ASP A 98 7.53 24.71 -6.23
C ASP A 98 8.03 23.40 -5.58
N TYR A 99 7.45 23.03 -4.43
CA TYR A 99 7.65 21.72 -3.83
C TYR A 99 6.74 20.71 -4.50
N ALA A 100 7.20 19.45 -4.52
CA ALA A 100 6.40 18.37 -5.05
C ALA A 100 5.16 18.13 -4.19
N ASP A 101 4.09 17.70 -4.86
CA ASP A 101 2.92 17.12 -4.21
C ASP A 101 3.31 15.84 -3.45
N VAL A 102 2.58 15.56 -2.37
CA VAL A 102 2.75 14.35 -1.56
C VAL A 102 1.43 13.62 -1.41
N VAL A 103 1.49 12.32 -1.14
CA VAL A 103 0.34 11.52 -0.72
C VAL A 103 0.34 11.40 0.79
N LEU A 104 -0.78 11.76 1.42
CA LEU A 104 -1.02 11.60 2.84
C LEU A 104 -2.04 10.49 3.05
N LYS A 105 -1.63 9.42 3.74
CA LYS A 105 -2.50 8.33 4.19
C LYS A 105 -2.79 8.49 5.67
N PHE A 106 -4.03 8.87 5.97
CA PHE A 106 -4.56 9.05 7.31
C PHE A 106 -5.14 7.74 7.83
N ILE A 107 -4.59 7.26 8.93
CA ILE A 107 -5.06 6.06 9.63
C ILE A 107 -5.53 6.51 11.02
N ALA A 108 -6.84 6.72 11.13
CA ALA A 108 -7.51 7.05 12.37
C ALA A 108 -8.04 5.76 13.03
N PRO A 109 -7.87 5.56 14.35
CA PRO A 109 -8.36 4.37 15.05
C PRO A 109 -9.83 4.01 14.77
N SER A 110 -10.71 5.01 14.71
CA SER A 110 -12.14 4.86 14.43
C SER A 110 -12.47 4.41 13.00
N GLY A 111 -11.51 4.52 12.07
CA GLY A 111 -11.62 4.03 10.70
C GLY A 111 -11.17 2.58 10.53
N LEU A 112 -10.56 1.96 11.54
CA LEU A 112 -10.11 0.57 11.49
C LEU A 112 -11.22 -0.39 11.93
N PRO A 113 -11.14 -1.68 11.56
CA PRO A 113 -12.05 -2.70 12.08
C PRO A 113 -12.10 -2.66 13.62
N LEU A 114 -13.29 -2.75 14.20
CA LEU A 114 -13.45 -2.82 15.64
C LEU A 114 -13.11 -4.23 16.15
N PRO A 115 -12.59 -4.36 17.39
CA PRO A 115 -12.45 -5.67 18.01
C PRO A 115 -13.82 -6.31 18.22
N SER A 116 -13.83 -7.63 18.41
CA SER A 116 -15.06 -8.34 18.74
C SER A 116 -15.60 -7.89 20.09
N GLU A 117 -16.91 -7.68 20.20
CA GLU A 117 -17.55 -7.45 21.50
C GLU A 117 -17.83 -8.76 22.24
N ASP A 118 -17.53 -9.91 21.63
CA ASP A 118 -17.56 -11.20 22.32
C ASP A 118 -16.42 -11.28 23.37
N PRO A 119 -16.76 -11.38 24.67
CA PRO A 119 -15.81 -11.35 25.79
C PRO A 119 -14.62 -12.30 25.67
N ASP A 120 -14.83 -13.49 25.07
CA ASP A 120 -13.81 -14.54 25.02
C ASP A 120 -12.97 -14.48 23.73
N MET A 121 -13.41 -13.71 22.72
CA MET A 121 -12.82 -13.76 21.38
C MET A 121 -11.79 -12.68 21.11
N THR A 122 -11.85 -11.51 21.75
CA THR A 122 -10.93 -10.41 21.40
C THR A 122 -9.47 -10.70 21.78
N ALA A 123 -9.22 -11.30 22.95
CA ALA A 123 -7.86 -11.72 23.32
C ALA A 123 -7.33 -12.78 22.34
N VAL A 124 -8.17 -13.74 21.96
CA VAL A 124 -7.89 -14.79 20.97
C VAL A 124 -7.57 -14.15 19.61
N TYR A 125 -8.39 -13.21 19.13
CA TYR A 125 -8.18 -12.52 17.86
C TYR A 125 -6.91 -11.68 17.83
N VAL A 126 -6.52 -11.05 18.95
CA VAL A 126 -5.23 -10.38 19.06
C VAL A 126 -4.08 -11.38 18.96
N GLU A 127 -4.17 -12.49 19.69
CA GLU A 127 -3.14 -13.55 19.73
C GLU A 127 -2.93 -14.22 18.36
N PHE A 128 -4.02 -14.58 17.68
CA PHE A 128 -3.99 -15.17 16.33
C PHE A 128 -3.84 -14.14 15.20
N GLY A 129 -3.88 -12.86 15.55
CA GLY A 129 -3.71 -11.77 14.61
C GLY A 129 -4.83 -11.53 13.63
N GLU A 130 -6.04 -11.88 14.03
CA GLU A 130 -7.27 -11.48 13.37
C GLU A 130 -7.66 -10.03 13.73
N TYR A 131 -7.22 -9.54 14.89
CA TYR A 131 -7.31 -8.13 15.26
C TYR A 131 -5.92 -7.55 15.52
N ARG A 132 -5.72 -6.29 15.11
CA ARG A 132 -4.49 -5.53 15.36
C ARG A 132 -4.85 -4.21 16.01
N TYR A 133 -4.07 -3.82 17.01
CA TYR A 133 -4.19 -2.48 17.56
C TYR A 133 -3.83 -1.45 16.48
N PRO A 134 -4.43 -0.24 16.51
CA PRO A 134 -4.12 0.81 15.54
C PRO A 134 -2.61 1.07 15.38
N GLU A 135 -1.88 1.14 16.50
CA GLU A 135 -0.43 1.37 16.47
C GLU A 135 0.34 0.22 15.80
N ASP A 136 -0.09 -1.03 15.98
CA ASP A 136 0.53 -2.18 15.29
C ASP A 136 0.31 -2.11 13.78
N VAL A 137 -0.87 -1.66 13.34
CA VAL A 137 -1.16 -1.42 11.91
C VAL A 137 -0.18 -0.40 11.35
N ILE A 138 0.06 0.72 12.04
CA ILE A 138 1.04 1.74 11.61
C ILE A 138 2.44 1.15 11.57
N ASN A 139 2.88 0.53 12.66
CA ASN A 139 4.24 0.01 12.80
C ASN A 139 4.56 -1.02 11.72
N ARG A 140 3.60 -1.85 11.33
CA ARG A 140 3.77 -2.84 10.25
C ARG A 140 3.97 -2.18 8.89
N GLN A 141 3.14 -1.19 8.54
CA GLN A 141 3.28 -0.45 7.27
C GLN A 141 4.60 0.33 7.22
N VAL A 142 4.95 1.03 8.30
CA VAL A 142 6.23 1.75 8.42
C VAL A 142 7.41 0.79 8.28
N SER A 143 7.37 -0.35 8.97
CA SER A 143 8.43 -1.37 8.89
C SER A 143 8.58 -1.92 7.47
N ALA A 144 7.49 -2.06 6.71
CA ALA A 144 7.54 -2.48 5.32
C ALA A 144 8.33 -1.47 4.46
N TYR A 145 7.97 -0.19 4.53
CA TYR A 145 8.65 0.86 3.76
C TYR A 145 10.13 1.01 4.13
N LEU A 146 10.46 0.87 5.42
CA LEU A 146 11.84 0.91 5.89
C LEU A 146 12.64 -0.32 5.44
N ALA A 147 12.09 -1.53 5.56
CA ALA A 147 12.74 -2.76 5.10
C ALA A 147 12.94 -2.78 3.59
N LEU A 148 12.03 -2.15 2.84
CA LEU A 148 12.05 -2.05 1.38
C LEU A 148 12.66 -0.74 0.87
N ALA A 149 13.45 -0.03 1.69
CA ALA A 149 14.02 1.28 1.33
C ALA A 149 14.80 1.26 -0.01
N LYS A 150 15.45 0.15 -0.35
CA LYS A 150 16.18 0.00 -1.63
C LYS A 150 15.29 -0.04 -2.88
N PHE A 151 13.98 -0.19 -2.73
CA PHE A 151 13.03 -0.17 -3.85
C PHE A 151 12.32 1.19 -3.98
N GLN A 152 12.52 2.10 -3.04
CA GLN A 152 11.91 3.42 -3.10
C GLN A 152 12.49 4.25 -4.24
N GLY A 153 11.62 4.93 -4.98
CA GLY A 153 11.95 5.65 -6.20
C GLY A 153 12.04 4.76 -7.45
N SER A 154 11.81 3.44 -7.34
CA SER A 154 11.65 2.55 -8.50
C SER A 154 10.28 1.87 -8.43
N THR A 155 10.22 0.68 -7.82
CA THR A 155 9.01 -0.13 -7.70
C THR A 155 8.23 0.12 -6.41
N LEU A 156 8.72 1.00 -5.52
CA LEU A 156 7.98 1.59 -4.42
C LEU A 156 8.03 3.13 -4.49
N PRO A 157 7.01 3.84 -3.96
CA PRO A 157 7.11 5.28 -3.75
C PRO A 157 8.13 5.60 -2.64
N TYR A 158 8.72 6.79 -2.67
CA TYR A 158 9.43 7.29 -1.49
C TYR A 158 8.52 7.41 -0.27
N PHE A 159 9.03 7.05 0.90
CA PHE A 159 8.38 7.20 2.20
C PHE A 159 9.09 8.29 3.00
N PHE A 160 8.36 9.34 3.35
CA PHE A 160 8.93 10.52 4.02
C PHE A 160 8.78 10.51 5.54
N GLY A 161 8.11 9.47 6.07
CA GLY A 161 7.92 9.27 7.50
C GLY A 161 6.45 9.18 7.91
N VAL A 162 6.27 9.03 9.22
CA VAL A 162 4.96 9.04 9.89
C VAL A 162 4.88 10.22 10.84
N GLN A 163 3.72 10.85 10.89
CA GLN A 163 3.44 12.00 11.75
C GLN A 163 2.12 11.79 12.48
N GLN A 164 1.93 12.48 13.61
CA GLN A 164 0.66 12.51 14.31
C GLN A 164 -0.10 13.78 13.94
N ALA A 165 -1.40 13.66 13.72
CA ALA A 165 -2.28 14.79 13.46
C ALA A 165 -3.59 14.64 14.25
N VAL A 166 -4.19 15.78 14.61
CA VAL A 166 -5.55 15.81 15.15
C VAL A 166 -6.51 16.05 14.01
N MET A 167 -7.41 15.10 13.79
CA MET A 167 -8.43 15.16 12.75
C MET A 167 -9.51 16.20 13.10
N PRO A 168 -10.27 16.73 12.13
CA PRO A 168 -11.30 17.75 12.38
C PRO A 168 -12.37 17.36 13.41
N TRP A 169 -12.60 16.06 13.60
CA TRP A 169 -13.53 15.51 14.60
C TRP A 169 -12.87 15.24 15.97
N GLY A 170 -11.64 15.70 16.19
CA GLY A 170 -10.94 15.64 17.47
C GLY A 170 -10.22 14.32 17.77
N GLU A 171 -10.13 13.40 16.81
CA GLU A 171 -9.37 12.15 16.95
C GLU A 171 -7.90 12.34 16.58
N GLU A 172 -6.99 11.71 17.32
CA GLU A 172 -5.59 11.58 16.92
C GLU A 172 -5.44 10.49 15.86
N ALA A 173 -4.77 10.80 14.75
CA ALA A 173 -4.51 9.87 13.67
C ALA A 173 -3.02 9.89 13.28
N SER A 174 -2.55 8.73 12.82
CA SER A 174 -1.24 8.63 12.19
C SER A 174 -1.33 8.95 10.71
N VAL A 175 -0.42 9.79 10.22
CA VAL A 175 -0.35 10.24 8.84
C VAL A 175 0.96 9.76 8.22
N LEU A 176 0.86 8.84 7.26
CA LEU A 176 2.00 8.40 6.47
C LEU A 176 2.15 9.34 5.27
N ALA A 177 3.35 9.90 5.10
CA ALA A 177 3.68 10.76 3.97
C ALA A 177 4.48 9.98 2.91
N LEU A 178 3.98 10.00 1.67
CA LEU A 178 4.51 9.21 0.54
C LEU A 178 4.70 10.09 -0.70
N GLU A 179 5.57 9.65 -1.62
CA GLU A 179 5.74 10.24 -2.95
C GLU A 179 4.40 10.22 -3.69
N TYR A 180 4.01 11.37 -4.25
CA TYR A 180 2.93 11.40 -5.22
C TYR A 180 3.45 10.97 -6.59
N LEU A 181 2.81 9.94 -7.16
CA LEU A 181 3.12 9.42 -8.48
C LEU A 181 1.96 9.77 -9.42
N PRO A 182 2.20 10.52 -10.51
CA PRO A 182 1.14 10.92 -11.44
C PRO A 182 0.71 9.80 -12.40
N GLY A 183 1.34 8.62 -12.33
CA GLY A 183 1.07 7.50 -13.23
C GLY A 183 -0.31 6.86 -13.04
N PRO A 184 -0.87 6.24 -14.09
CA PRO A 184 -2.15 5.55 -14.01
C PRO A 184 -2.06 4.27 -13.16
N PRO A 185 -3.18 3.81 -12.58
CA PRO A 185 -3.26 2.45 -12.06
C PRO A 185 -3.16 1.42 -13.19
N LEU A 186 -2.70 0.21 -12.89
CA LEU A 186 -2.51 -0.84 -13.88
C LEU A 186 -3.80 -1.21 -14.62
N SER A 187 -4.96 -1.11 -13.96
CA SER A 187 -6.26 -1.34 -14.59
C SER A 187 -6.48 -0.42 -15.80
N ALA A 188 -6.18 0.87 -15.65
CA ALA A 188 -6.33 1.85 -16.72
C ALA A 188 -5.33 1.62 -17.88
N VAL A 189 -4.13 1.12 -17.57
CA VAL A 189 -3.16 0.71 -18.59
C VAL A 189 -3.68 -0.47 -19.39
N LYS A 190 -4.27 -1.46 -18.73
CA LYS A 190 -4.89 -2.63 -19.39
C LYS A 190 -6.07 -2.22 -20.27
N ASP A 191 -6.97 -1.39 -19.74
CA ASP A 191 -8.09 -0.85 -20.50
C ASP A 191 -7.61 -0.12 -21.77
N ALA A 192 -6.52 0.65 -21.67
CA ALA A 192 -5.91 1.35 -22.80
C ALA A 192 -5.24 0.38 -23.80
N VAL A 193 -4.56 -0.67 -23.31
CA VAL A 193 -3.99 -1.73 -24.15
C VAL A 193 -5.08 -2.42 -24.95
N ASP A 194 -6.22 -2.73 -24.33
CA ASP A 194 -7.32 -3.45 -24.98
C ASP A 194 -8.15 -2.55 -25.91
N SER A 195 -8.32 -1.26 -25.57
CA SER A 195 -9.24 -0.36 -26.28
C SER A 195 -8.62 0.48 -27.41
N ASP A 196 -7.35 0.90 -27.30
CA ASP A 196 -6.74 1.83 -28.27
C ASP A 196 -5.43 1.27 -28.87
N PRO A 197 -5.45 0.89 -30.17
CA PRO A 197 -4.29 0.29 -30.81
C PRO A 197 -3.10 1.21 -31.08
N LEU A 198 -3.23 2.53 -30.91
CA LEU A 198 -2.20 3.47 -31.36
C LEU A 198 -1.45 4.22 -30.25
N THR A 199 -1.92 4.17 -29.01
CA THR A 199 -1.41 5.08 -27.96
C THR A 199 -0.65 4.40 -26.83
N SER A 200 -0.97 3.15 -26.50
CA SER A 200 -0.28 2.45 -25.40
C SER A 200 0.94 1.66 -25.87
N LYS A 201 2.13 2.04 -25.39
CA LYS A 201 3.37 1.29 -25.63
C LYS A 201 3.32 -0.13 -25.04
N TYR A 202 2.47 -0.35 -24.03
CA TYR A 202 2.29 -1.64 -23.39
C TYR A 202 1.50 -2.65 -24.24
N ARG A 203 1.04 -2.27 -25.43
CA ARG A 203 0.62 -3.27 -26.44
C ARG A 203 1.78 -4.11 -26.96
N ASN A 204 3.02 -3.64 -26.79
CA ASN A 204 4.19 -4.47 -26.98
C ASN A 204 4.35 -5.41 -25.77
N PHE A 205 4.33 -6.71 -26.02
CA PHE A 205 4.41 -7.72 -24.96
C PHE A 205 5.68 -7.58 -24.11
N GLU A 206 6.83 -7.26 -24.69
CA GLU A 206 8.09 -7.09 -23.92
C GLU A 206 8.00 -5.91 -22.93
N SER A 207 7.33 -4.82 -23.32
CA SER A 207 7.12 -3.66 -22.44
C SER A 207 6.16 -4.00 -21.29
N TYR A 208 5.08 -4.72 -21.58
CA TYR A 208 4.15 -5.20 -20.55
C TYR A 208 4.79 -6.25 -19.62
N LEU A 209 5.61 -7.13 -20.20
CA LEU A 209 6.39 -8.13 -19.47
C LEU A 209 7.40 -7.48 -18.54
N ALA A 210 8.05 -6.37 -18.94
CA ALA A 210 8.96 -5.62 -18.08
C ALA A 210 8.26 -5.10 -16.81
N LEU A 211 7.02 -4.59 -16.94
CA LEU A 211 6.21 -4.21 -15.78
C LEU A 211 6.00 -5.40 -14.84
N ALA A 212 5.55 -6.54 -15.36
CA ALA A 212 5.35 -7.74 -14.57
C ALA A 212 6.64 -8.20 -13.87
N GLN A 213 7.75 -8.28 -14.61
CA GLN A 213 9.05 -8.68 -14.06
C GLN A 213 9.54 -7.76 -12.94
N SER A 214 9.32 -6.45 -13.07
CA SER A 214 9.66 -5.47 -12.02
C SER A 214 8.87 -5.72 -10.73
N ALA A 215 7.57 -6.01 -10.83
CA ALA A 215 6.72 -6.35 -9.69
C ALA A 215 7.14 -7.68 -9.03
N PHE A 216 7.32 -8.75 -9.82
CA PHE A 216 7.75 -10.06 -9.31
C PHE A 216 9.11 -10.00 -8.62
N THR A 217 10.05 -9.24 -9.18
CA THR A 217 11.39 -9.07 -8.61
C THR A 217 11.30 -8.38 -7.25
N THR A 218 10.49 -7.34 -7.14
CA THR A 218 10.26 -6.58 -5.91
C THR A 218 9.61 -7.45 -4.83
N LEU A 219 8.56 -8.20 -5.19
CA LEU A 219 7.86 -9.09 -4.27
C LEU A 219 8.74 -10.21 -3.75
N ARG A 220 9.48 -10.90 -4.63
CA ARG A 220 10.43 -11.94 -4.20
C ARG A 220 11.49 -11.39 -3.26
N ALA A 221 11.96 -10.17 -3.49
CA ALA A 221 12.91 -9.53 -2.59
C ALA A 221 12.26 -9.12 -1.25
N ALA A 222 11.01 -8.68 -1.26
CA ALA A 222 10.25 -8.40 -0.05
C ALA A 222 10.00 -9.68 0.78
N HIS A 223 9.64 -10.79 0.13
CA HIS A 223 9.42 -12.08 0.80
C HIS A 223 10.68 -12.63 1.46
N ARG A 224 11.87 -12.39 0.88
CA ARG A 224 13.17 -12.73 1.53
C ARG A 224 13.43 -11.93 2.80
N LEU A 225 12.75 -10.81 2.99
CA LEU A 225 12.78 -9.97 4.18
C LEU A 225 11.56 -10.22 5.09
N HIS A 226 10.77 -11.25 4.81
CA HIS A 226 9.49 -11.53 5.49
C HIS A 226 8.50 -10.36 5.46
N ILE A 227 8.51 -9.59 4.36
CA ILE A 227 7.56 -8.52 4.08
C ILE A 227 6.54 -9.02 3.06
N TYR A 228 5.26 -8.92 3.39
CA TYR A 228 4.14 -9.39 2.57
C TYR A 228 3.17 -8.25 2.27
N HIS A 229 2.61 -8.22 1.06
CA HIS A 229 1.69 -7.18 0.65
C HIS A 229 0.24 -7.47 1.08
N ARG A 230 -0.25 -8.69 0.80
CA ARG A 230 -1.56 -9.26 1.18
C ARG A 230 -2.80 -8.63 0.54
N ASP A 231 -2.60 -7.75 -0.43
CA ASP A 231 -3.69 -7.04 -1.11
C ASP A 231 -3.24 -6.60 -2.51
N LEU A 232 -2.61 -7.52 -3.25
CA LEU A 232 -2.10 -7.22 -4.59
C LEU A 232 -3.24 -7.30 -5.59
N ARG A 233 -3.54 -6.15 -6.17
CA ARG A 233 -4.64 -5.96 -7.11
C ARG A 233 -4.31 -4.74 -7.96
N GLU A 234 -4.96 -4.63 -9.11
CA GLU A 234 -4.65 -3.59 -10.11
C GLU A 234 -4.65 -2.16 -9.56
N ARG A 235 -5.54 -1.84 -8.61
CA ARG A 235 -5.58 -0.51 -7.98
C ARG A 235 -4.41 -0.20 -7.04
N ASN A 236 -3.71 -1.23 -6.57
CA ASN A 236 -2.54 -1.12 -5.70
C ASN A 236 -1.22 -1.23 -6.51
N VAL A 237 -1.31 -1.16 -7.84
CA VAL A 237 -0.16 -1.10 -8.74
C VAL A 237 -0.31 0.13 -9.64
N LEU A 238 0.58 1.10 -9.47
CA LEU A 238 0.71 2.23 -10.39
C LEU A 238 1.74 1.91 -11.47
N VAL A 239 1.62 2.53 -12.63
CA VAL A 239 2.58 2.36 -13.73
C VAL A 239 3.39 3.63 -13.88
N ASP A 240 4.70 3.52 -13.64
CA ASP A 240 5.67 4.55 -14.01
C ASP A 240 6.03 4.36 -15.49
N GLU A 241 5.26 5.04 -16.35
CA GLU A 241 5.44 4.95 -17.79
C GLU A 241 6.77 5.52 -18.28
N THR A 242 7.48 6.31 -17.47
CA THR A 242 8.78 6.86 -17.88
C THR A 242 9.88 5.81 -17.76
N ASN A 243 9.82 4.98 -16.72
CA ASN A 243 10.87 4.02 -16.38
C ASN A 243 10.46 2.56 -16.59
N ASP A 244 9.22 2.29 -17.03
CA ASP A 244 8.67 0.95 -17.21
C ASP A 244 8.68 0.12 -15.93
N PHE A 245 8.24 0.74 -14.83
CA PHE A 245 8.08 0.08 -13.54
C PHE A 245 6.63 -0.06 -13.13
N ALA A 246 6.30 -1.22 -12.59
CA ALA A 246 5.13 -1.42 -11.76
C ALA A 246 5.47 -0.99 -10.33
N VAL A 247 4.85 0.11 -9.90
CA VAL A 247 5.04 0.67 -8.56
C VAL A 247 3.96 0.14 -7.63
N ILE A 248 4.38 -0.68 -6.66
CA ILE A 248 3.51 -1.34 -5.69
C ILE A 248 3.31 -0.40 -4.50
N ILE A 249 2.04 -0.09 -4.22
CA ILE A 249 1.62 0.83 -3.15
C ILE A 249 0.71 0.10 -2.15
N ASP A 250 0.49 0.70 -0.97
CA ASP A 250 -0.43 0.17 0.05
C ASP A 250 0.05 -1.11 0.74
N TRP A 251 1.33 -1.15 1.13
CA TRP A 251 1.94 -2.28 1.85
C TRP A 251 1.37 -2.42 3.27
N HIS A 252 0.73 -3.56 3.57
CA HIS A 252 0.17 -3.84 4.90
C HIS A 252 1.16 -4.53 5.85
N ASN A 253 1.94 -5.49 5.35
CA ASN A 253 2.92 -6.27 6.13
C ASN A 253 2.35 -6.88 7.43
N ASP A 254 1.24 -7.61 7.30
CA ASP A 254 0.54 -8.20 8.44
C ASP A 254 0.55 -9.74 8.43
N PRO A 255 1.68 -10.45 8.63
CA PRO A 255 1.61 -11.89 8.80
C PRO A 255 0.77 -12.24 10.03
N ARG A 256 -0.22 -13.13 9.85
CA ARG A 256 -1.14 -13.57 10.91
C ARG A 256 -0.40 -14.35 12.00
N THR A 257 0.53 -15.24 11.62
CA THR A 257 1.44 -15.95 12.54
C THR A 257 2.82 -16.20 11.90
N ILE A 258 3.79 -16.65 12.72
CA ILE A 258 5.18 -16.95 12.29
C ILE A 258 5.24 -18.13 11.29
N ASP A 259 4.23 -18.99 11.28
CA ASP A 259 4.28 -20.25 10.51
C ASP A 259 3.64 -20.18 9.11
N VAL A 260 3.14 -19.00 8.69
CA VAL A 260 2.36 -18.84 7.44
C VAL A 260 3.13 -18.16 6.31
N HIS A 261 4.43 -17.92 6.50
CA HIS A 261 5.28 -17.15 5.58
C HIS A 261 5.27 -17.63 4.13
N GLU A 262 5.28 -18.95 3.90
CA GLU A 262 5.27 -19.50 2.54
C GLU A 262 3.93 -19.30 1.85
N ILE A 263 2.83 -19.48 2.57
CA ILE A 263 1.46 -19.30 2.04
C ILE A 263 1.23 -17.83 1.70
N GLU A 264 1.65 -16.91 2.57
CA GLU A 264 1.52 -15.46 2.30
C GLU A 264 2.40 -15.03 1.12
N ALA A 265 3.62 -15.57 0.99
CA ALA A 265 4.46 -15.33 -0.19
C ALA A 265 3.81 -15.86 -1.49
N GLN A 266 3.30 -17.08 -1.46
CA GLN A 266 2.62 -17.68 -2.61
C GLN A 266 1.35 -16.91 -2.98
N GLY A 267 0.56 -16.47 -1.99
CA GLY A 267 -0.60 -15.62 -2.19
C GLY A 267 -0.26 -14.31 -2.92
N ASP A 268 0.76 -13.58 -2.45
CA ASP A 268 1.22 -12.36 -3.10
C ASP A 268 1.66 -12.59 -4.56
N LEU A 269 2.46 -13.64 -4.80
CA LEU A 269 2.95 -13.97 -6.15
C LEU A 269 1.82 -14.43 -7.09
N TYR A 270 0.83 -15.12 -6.55
CA TYR A 270 -0.37 -15.52 -7.27
C TYR A 270 -1.20 -14.29 -7.66
N ASP A 271 -1.51 -13.42 -6.68
CA ASP A 271 -2.36 -12.24 -6.86
C ASP A 271 -1.77 -11.26 -7.89
N ILE A 272 -0.46 -10.99 -7.83
CA ILE A 272 0.20 -10.16 -8.85
C ILE A 272 0.21 -10.86 -10.21
N GLY A 273 0.37 -12.18 -10.23
CA GLY A 273 0.29 -12.99 -11.43
C GLY A 273 -1.05 -12.87 -12.13
N CYS A 274 -2.14 -13.12 -11.42
CA CYS A 274 -3.51 -12.99 -11.92
C CYS A 274 -3.80 -11.54 -12.36
N THR A 275 -3.30 -10.55 -11.62
CA THR A 275 -3.43 -9.13 -11.97
C THR A 275 -2.90 -8.84 -13.39
N PHE A 276 -1.70 -9.31 -13.73
CA PHE A 276 -1.13 -9.14 -15.06
C PHE A 276 -1.72 -10.10 -16.12
N LEU A 277 -2.12 -11.31 -15.74
CA LEU A 277 -2.71 -12.31 -16.63
C LEU A 277 -4.08 -11.90 -17.19
N ARG A 278 -4.83 -11.07 -16.45
CA ARG A 278 -6.14 -10.53 -16.84
C ARG A 278 -6.08 -9.42 -17.92
N CYS A 279 -4.98 -9.30 -18.67
CA CYS A 279 -4.91 -8.43 -19.85
C CYS A 279 -5.24 -9.29 -21.07
N ASP A 280 -6.38 -9.03 -21.71
CA ASP A 280 -6.90 -9.89 -22.78
C ASP A 280 -5.92 -9.96 -23.95
N MET A 281 -5.29 -8.84 -24.29
CA MET A 281 -4.27 -8.78 -25.34
C MET A 281 -3.09 -9.74 -25.12
N HIS A 282 -2.57 -9.79 -23.90
CA HIS A 282 -1.32 -10.48 -23.57
C HIS A 282 -1.53 -11.81 -22.85
N HIS A 283 -2.78 -12.23 -22.67
CA HIS A 283 -3.16 -13.36 -21.83
C HIS A 283 -2.36 -14.62 -22.18
N GLU A 284 -2.35 -15.02 -23.46
CA GLU A 284 -1.69 -16.25 -23.91
C GLU A 284 -0.17 -16.20 -23.79
N GLU A 285 0.45 -15.04 -24.02
CA GLU A 285 1.90 -14.87 -23.92
C GLU A 285 2.35 -14.84 -22.45
N MET A 286 1.60 -14.14 -21.59
CA MET A 286 1.79 -14.15 -20.15
C MET A 286 1.63 -15.58 -19.58
N LYS A 287 0.60 -16.31 -19.99
CA LYS A 287 0.34 -17.70 -19.60
C LYS A 287 1.51 -18.62 -19.95
N LYS A 288 2.03 -18.52 -21.18
CA LYS A 288 3.22 -19.28 -21.62
C LYS A 288 4.45 -18.93 -20.79
N MET A 289 4.66 -17.65 -20.50
CA MET A 289 5.78 -17.17 -19.70
C MET A 289 5.69 -17.67 -18.26
N TYR A 290 4.53 -17.57 -17.61
CA TYR A 290 4.33 -18.04 -16.24
C TYR A 290 4.54 -19.55 -16.08
N ARG A 291 4.00 -20.35 -17.01
CA ARG A 291 4.26 -21.81 -17.01
C ARG A 291 5.75 -22.16 -17.08
N ARG A 292 6.57 -21.31 -17.71
CA ARG A 292 8.01 -21.53 -17.85
C ARG A 292 8.81 -21.03 -16.64
N ALA A 293 8.47 -19.85 -16.12
CA ALA A 293 9.30 -19.12 -15.16
C ALA A 293 8.80 -19.17 -13.71
N TYR A 294 7.55 -19.57 -13.48
CA TYR A 294 6.87 -19.53 -12.18
C TYR A 294 6.02 -20.78 -11.95
N LEU A 295 6.51 -21.93 -12.43
CA LEU A 295 5.76 -23.19 -12.34
C LEU A 295 5.41 -23.54 -10.89
N ASP A 296 6.29 -23.24 -9.94
CA ASP A 296 6.09 -23.42 -8.50
C ASP A 296 4.87 -22.65 -7.96
N VAL A 297 4.65 -21.42 -8.44
CA VAL A 297 3.53 -20.57 -8.00
C VAL A 297 2.21 -21.05 -8.62
N PHE A 298 2.19 -21.31 -9.93
CA PHE A 298 0.94 -21.56 -10.64
C PHE A 298 0.55 -23.05 -10.76
N SER A 299 1.44 -23.99 -10.45
CA SER A 299 1.08 -25.42 -10.41
C SER A 299 0.43 -25.85 -9.10
N CYS A 300 0.77 -25.19 -7.99
CA CYS A 300 0.30 -25.56 -6.66
C CYS A 300 -1.05 -24.95 -6.28
N VAL A 301 -1.34 -23.72 -6.74
CA VAL A 301 -2.44 -22.93 -6.16
C VAL A 301 -3.74 -23.10 -6.94
N TYR A 302 -3.74 -23.02 -8.28
CA TYR A 302 -4.96 -23.24 -9.10
C TYR A 302 -4.65 -23.75 -10.52
N PRO A 303 -4.67 -25.08 -10.78
CA PRO A 303 -4.41 -25.63 -12.11
C PRO A 303 -5.47 -25.19 -13.15
N TYR A 304 -6.69 -24.89 -12.70
CA TYR A 304 -7.84 -24.59 -13.57
C TYR A 304 -7.72 -23.25 -14.33
N GLU A 305 -7.12 -22.21 -13.74
CA GLU A 305 -6.92 -20.93 -14.44
C GLU A 305 -5.87 -21.05 -15.56
N LEU A 306 -4.97 -22.04 -15.45
CA LEU A 306 -4.05 -22.37 -16.52
C LEU A 306 -4.66 -23.35 -17.53
N GLU A 307 -5.72 -24.09 -17.22
CA GLU A 307 -6.23 -25.14 -18.10
C GLU A 307 -7.42 -24.69 -18.97
N ASP A 308 -8.25 -23.75 -18.53
CA ASP A 308 -9.39 -23.27 -19.32
C ASP A 308 -9.17 -21.87 -19.91
N GLY A 309 -9.30 -21.77 -21.24
CA GLY A 309 -9.38 -20.51 -21.96
C GLY A 309 -10.84 -20.09 -22.16
N ARG A 310 -11.46 -19.49 -21.14
CA ARG A 310 -12.74 -18.78 -21.23
C ARG A 310 -12.82 -17.65 -20.23
#